data_AF-A0A2M8C8P2-F1
#
_entry.id   AF-A0A2M8C8P2-F1
#
_cell.length_a   1.000
_cell.length_b   1.000
_cell.length_c   1.000
_cell.angle_alpha   90.00
_cell.angle_beta   90.00
_cell.angle_gamma   90.00
#
_symmetry.space_group_name_H-M   'P 1'
#
loop_
_entity.id
_entity.type
_entity.pdbx_description
1 polymer ?
#
loop_
_entity_poly.entity_id
_entity_poly.type
_entity_poly.pdbx_seq_one_letter_code
_entity_poly.pdbx_strand_id
1 'polypeptide(L)' 'VVTLLASEEGIINLKRQFSLKPLTIWVGAVDDELTAKAFIVPGLGDAGDLAFGAKED' A
#
# COMPACT_ATOMS: atom_id res chain seq x y z
N VAL A 1 -3.09 1.32 -11.70
CA VAL A 1 -3.48 1.48 -10.28
C VAL A 1 -3.05 2.86 -9.83
N VAL A 2 -3.85 3.51 -8.97
CA VAL A 2 -3.49 4.78 -8.33
C VAL A 2 -3.71 4.62 -6.83
N THR A 3 -2.72 5.00 -6.01
CA THR A 3 -2.80 4.94 -4.54
C THR A 3 -1.99 6.08 -3.92
N LEU A 4 -2.29 6.43 -2.67
CA LEU A 4 -1.53 7.44 -1.93
C LEU A 4 -0.18 6.88 -1.44
N LEU A 5 -0.20 5.70 -0.82
CA LEU A 5 0.98 5.01 -0.28
C LEU A 5 1.08 3.59 -0.83
N ALA A 6 2.31 3.10 -0.97
CA ALA A 6 2.61 1.69 -1.23
C ALA A 6 3.91 1.29 -0.51
N SER A 7 4.01 0.03 -0.08
CA SER A 7 5.29 -0.52 0.38
C SER A 7 6.17 -0.95 -0.79
N GLU A 8 7.49 -0.92 -0.60
CA GLU A 8 8.45 -1.45 -1.56
C GLU A 8 8.17 -2.94 -1.87
N GLU A 9 7.89 -3.73 -0.84
CA GLU A 9 7.50 -5.14 -0.97
C GLU A 9 6.29 -5.33 -1.90
N GLY A 10 5.25 -4.50 -1.73
CA GLY A 10 4.03 -4.55 -2.56
C GLY A 10 4.31 -4.24 -4.03
N ILE A 11 5.15 -3.23 -4.29
CA ILE A 11 5.56 -2.87 -5.66
C ILE A 11 6.36 -4.01 -6.31
N ILE A 12 7.30 -4.62 -5.59
CA ILE A 12 8.11 -5.74 -6.08
C ILE A 12 7.21 -6.94 -6.41
N ASN A 13 6.26 -7.26 -5.53
CA ASN A 13 5.33 -8.36 -5.74
C ASN A 13 4.47 -8.13 -7.00
N LEU A 14 3.93 -6.93 -7.18
CA LEU A 14 3.16 -6.58 -8.39
C LEU A 14 4.02 -6.64 -9.66
N LYS A 15 5.24 -6.10 -9.63
CA LYS A 15 6.17 -6.20 -10.78
C LYS A 15 6.45 -7.65 -11.18
N ARG A 16 6.59 -8.55 -10.20
CA ARG A 16 6.80 -9.98 -10.45
C ARG A 16 5.57 -10.63 -11.07
N GLN A 17 4.40 -10.42 -10.46
CA GLN A 17 3.13 -11.03 -10.90
C GLN A 17 2.71 -10.55 -12.30
N PHE A 18 2.99 -9.29 -12.63
CA PHE A 18 2.63 -8.68 -13.91
C PHE A 18 3.81 -8.57 -14.88
N SER A 19 4.88 -9.34 -14.69
CA SER A 19 6.10 -9.25 -15.51
C SER A 19 5.90 -9.40 -17.02
N LEU A 20 4.83 -10.09 -17.45
CA LEU A 20 4.49 -10.29 -18.87
C LEU A 20 3.48 -9.28 -19.42
N LYS A 21 3.03 -8.31 -18.62
CA LYS A 21 2.03 -7.31 -19.00
C LYS A 21 2.48 -5.91 -18.58
N PRO A 22 2.24 -4.88 -19.42
CA PRO A 22 2.52 -3.52 -19.00
C PRO A 22 1.62 -3.14 -17.81
N LEU A 23 2.23 -2.73 -16.71
CA LEU A 23 1.56 -2.24 -15.51
C LEU A 23 2.12 -0.87 -15.15
N THR A 24 1.23 0.12 -15.03
CA THR A 24 1.58 1.44 -14.49
C THR A 24 0.95 1.61 -13.11
N ILE A 25 1.78 1.96 -12.12
CA ILE A 25 1.39 2.25 -10.75
C ILE A 25 1.72 3.72 -10.50
N TRP A 26 0.70 4.51 -10.20
CA TRP A 26 0.87 5.88 -9.74
C TRP A 26 0.74 5.88 -8.23
N VAL A 27 1.78 6.36 -7.55
CA VAL A 27 1.88 6.34 -6.09
C VAL A 27 2.37 7.69 -5.60
N GLY A 28 1.76 8.20 -4.51
CA GLY A 28 2.16 9.46 -3.89
C GLY A 28 3.48 9.36 -3.12
N ALA A 29 3.64 8.32 -2.29
CA ALA A 29 4.90 7.99 -1.65
C ALA A 29 5.09 6.48 -1.50
N VAL A 30 6.34 6.05 -1.54
CA VAL A 30 6.74 4.65 -1.37
C VAL A 30 7.50 4.55 -0.05
N ASP A 31 7.06 3.63 0.79
CA ASP A 31 7.58 3.39 2.14
C ASP A 31 8.26 2.01 2.21
N ASP A 32 9.15 1.85 3.21
CA ASP A 32 10.17 0.81 3.20
C ASP A 32 9.60 -0.60 3.41
N GLU A 33 8.81 -0.80 4.47
CA GLU A 33 8.46 -2.14 4.94
C GLU A 33 6.99 -2.30 5.32
N LEU A 34 6.61 -3.57 5.51
CA LEU A 34 5.35 -3.95 6.13
C LEU A 34 5.63 -4.50 7.52
N THR A 35 4.81 -4.10 8.50
CA THR A 35 4.76 -4.76 9.81
C THR A 35 4.25 -6.20 9.67
N ALA A 36 4.41 -7.01 10.71
CA ALA A 36 3.82 -8.37 10.77
C ALA A 36 2.28 -8.39 10.64
N LYS A 37 1.60 -7.26 10.82
CA LYS A 37 0.16 -7.09 10.61
C LYS A 37 -0.18 -6.49 9.23
N ALA A 38 0.80 -6.42 8.32
CA ALA A 38 0.67 -5.86 6.97
C ALA A 38 0.34 -4.36 6.90
N PHE A 39 0.65 -3.59 7.95
CA PHE A 39 0.67 -2.11 7.85
C PHE A 39 1.97 -1.63 7.23
N ILE A 40 1.89 -0.62 6.36
CA ILE A 40 3.03 0.09 5.77
C ILE A 40 3.77 0.88 6.87
N VAL A 41 5.11 0.90 6.82
CA VAL A 41 5.97 1.63 7.77
C VAL A 41 6.89 2.59 6.99
N PRO A 42 6.93 3.89 7.34
CA PRO A 42 6.22 4.54 8.44
C PRO A 42 4.69 4.57 8.27
N GLY A 43 4.18 4.63 7.03
CA GLY A 43 2.76 4.51 6.69
C GLY A 43 1.87 5.57 7.32
N LEU A 44 0.56 5.26 7.38
CA LEU A 44 -0.46 6.12 7.99
C LEU A 44 -1.36 5.40 9.00
N GLY A 45 -1.18 4.10 9.23
CA GLY A 45 -2.13 3.28 9.99
C GLY A 45 -3.33 2.81 9.17
N ASP A 46 -4.52 2.73 9.76
CA ASP A 46 -5.74 2.31 9.07
C ASP A 46 -6.37 3.48 8.30
N ALA A 47 -6.28 3.42 6.96
CA ALA A 47 -6.81 4.46 6.08
C ALA A 47 -8.33 4.62 6.20
N GLY A 48 -9.06 3.53 6.47
CA GLY A 48 -10.51 3.55 6.58
C GLY A 48 -10.95 4.24 7.87
N ASP A 49 -10.36 3.85 8.99
CA ASP A 49 -10.68 4.46 10.29
C ASP A 49 -10.31 5.95 10.32
N LEU A 50 -9.21 6.35 9.66
CA LEU A 50 -8.83 7.77 9.54
C LEU A 50 -9.78 8.57 8.64
N ALA A 51 -10.34 7.94 7.60
CA ALA A 51 -11.23 8.62 6.66
C ALA A 51 -12.68 8.71 7.17
N PHE A 52 -13.15 7.71 7.91
CA PHE A 52 -14.58 7.55 8.24
C PHE A 52 -14.88 7.44 9.74
N GLY A 53 -13.85 7.40 10.59
CA GLY A 53 -13.99 7.16 12.02
C GLY A 53 -13.91 5.68 12.39
N ALA A 54 -13.79 5.41 13.69
CA ALA A 54 -13.75 4.05 14.22
C ALA A 54 -15.08 3.32 13.97
N LYS A 55 -15.00 2.00 13.83
CA LYS A 55 -16.20 1.15 13.72
C LYS A 55 -16.99 1.21 15.03
N GLU A 56 -18.29 1.49 14.91
CA GLU A 56 -19.25 1.31 16.00
C GLU A 56 -19.64 -0.17 16.07
N ASP A 57 -19.77 -0.70 17.29
CA ASP A 57 -20.13 -2.10 17.59
C ASP A 57 -21.58 -2.45 17.22
#